data_AF-A0A0R2KT86-F1
#
_entry.id   AF-A0A0R2KT86-F1
#
_cell.length_a   1.000
_cell.length_b   1.000
_cell.length_c   1.000
_cell.angle_alpha   90.00
_cell.angle_beta   90.00
_cell.angle_gamma   90.00
#
_symmetry.space_group_name_H-M   'P 1'
#
loop_
_entity.id
_entity.type
_entity.pdbx_description
1 polymer ?
#
loop_
_entity_poly.entity_id
_entity_poly.type
_entity_poly.pdbx_seq_one_letter_code
_entity_poly.pdbx_strand_id
1 'polypeptide(L)' 'MKVVKFGGSSLAAGNSVDKALNIVKNDPERKVIVVSAPGKRTSDDIKVTDLLITYAYTSLRSNNYQDIVNKIYSATN' A
#
# COMPACT_ATOMS: atom_id res chain seq x y z
N MET A 1 -22.40 -0.93 -14.19
CA MET A 1 -21.56 -1.22 -12.99
C MET A 1 -20.20 -1.69 -13.44
N LYS A 2 -19.15 -0.96 -13.07
CA LYS A 2 -17.75 -1.20 -13.47
C LYS A 2 -16.88 -1.47 -12.25
N VAL A 3 -15.86 -2.29 -12.45
CA VAL A 3 -14.81 -2.60 -11.48
C VAL A 3 -13.50 -1.98 -11.95
N VAL A 4 -12.75 -1.39 -11.04
CA VAL A 4 -11.40 -0.88 -11.32
C VAL A 4 -10.40 -1.43 -10.30
N LYS A 5 -9.16 -1.64 -10.75
CA LYS A 5 -8.07 -2.15 -9.92
C LYS A 5 -6.87 -1.21 -9.97
N PHE A 6 -6.37 -0.81 -8.81
CA PHE A 6 -5.16 -0.01 -8.66
C PHE A 6 -4.05 -0.88 -8.05
N GLY A 7 -2.92 -0.97 -8.74
CA GLY A 7 -1.71 -1.61 -8.20
C GLY A 7 -1.02 -0.74 -7.16
N GLY A 8 -0.01 -1.29 -6.47
CA GLY A 8 0.68 -0.58 -5.40
C GLY A 8 1.31 0.75 -5.84
N SER A 9 1.92 0.82 -7.03
CA SER A 9 2.53 2.06 -7.52
C SER A 9 1.51 3.20 -7.72
N SER A 10 0.26 2.86 -8.06
CA SER A 10 -0.83 3.84 -8.18
C SER A 10 -1.31 4.38 -6.83
N LEU A 11 -0.83 3.80 -5.72
CA LEU A 11 -1.21 4.12 -4.35
C LEU A 11 0.02 4.35 -3.45
N ALA A 12 1.18 4.61 -4.04
CA ALA A 12 2.45 4.69 -3.30
C ALA A 12 2.60 5.94 -2.43
N ALA A 13 1.93 7.04 -2.78
CA ALA A 13 1.97 8.31 -2.06
C ALA A 13 0.69 9.12 -2.31
N GLY A 14 0.46 10.18 -1.52
CA GLY A 14 -0.77 10.99 -1.57
C GLY A 14 -1.11 11.50 -2.98
N ASN A 15 -0.13 12.01 -3.73
CA ASN A 15 -0.33 12.48 -5.10
C ASN A 15 -0.79 11.36 -6.07
N SER A 16 -0.35 10.12 -5.88
CA SER A 16 -0.80 8.96 -6.68
C SER A 16 -2.22 8.55 -6.28
N VAL A 17 -2.55 8.63 -4.99
CA VAL A 17 -3.91 8.39 -4.49
C VAL A 17 -4.89 9.42 -5.06
N ASP A 18 -4.52 10.70 -5.13
CA ASP A 18 -5.36 11.75 -5.75
C ASP A 18 -5.65 11.44 -7.22
N LYS A 19 -4.64 10.98 -7.96
CA LYS A 19 -4.81 10.55 -9.36
C LYS A 19 -5.76 9.35 -9.47
N ALA A 20 -5.60 8.35 -8.61
CA ALA A 20 -6.51 7.20 -8.56
C ALA A 20 -7.95 7.63 -8.24
N LEU A 21 -8.12 8.55 -7.29
CA LEU A 21 -9.42 9.09 -6.89
C LEU A 21 -10.09 9.86 -8.04
N ASN A 22 -9.32 10.66 -8.79
CA ASN A 22 -9.83 11.34 -9.99
C ASN A 22 -10.31 10.34 -11.05
N ILE A 23 -9.57 9.25 -11.27
CA ILE A 23 -10.01 8.17 -12.15
C ILE A 23 -11.33 7.57 -11.65
N VAL A 24 -11.46 7.28 -10.35
CA VAL A 24 -12.72 6.74 -9.80
C VAL A 24 -13.88 7.72 -10.00
N LYS A 25 -13.69 9.00 -9.67
CA LYS A 25 -14.75 10.03 -9.71
C LYS A 25 -15.18 10.40 -11.13
N ASN A 26 -14.31 10.24 -12.12
CA ASN A 26 -14.61 10.59 -13.52
C ASN A 26 -15.58 9.63 -14.21
N ASP A 27 -15.97 8.50 -13.60
CA ASP A 27 -16.99 7.61 -14.15
C ASP A 27 -17.88 7.07 -13.02
N PRO A 28 -19.15 7.53 -12.91
CA PRO A 28 -20.04 7.14 -11.82
C PRO A 28 -20.41 5.65 -11.84
N GLU A 29 -20.15 4.92 -12.93
CA GLU A 29 -20.34 3.48 -12.99
C GLU A 29 -19.26 2.68 -12.25
N ARG A 30 -18.09 3.28 -11.94
CA ARG A 30 -17.00 2.64 -11.16
C ARG A 30 -17.41 2.52 -9.69
N LYS A 31 -18.16 1.46 -9.38
CA LYS A 31 -18.72 1.21 -8.04
C LYS A 31 -17.88 0.26 -7.20
N VAL A 32 -16.97 -0.51 -7.81
CA VAL A 32 -16.09 -1.44 -7.10
C VAL A 32 -14.63 -1.07 -7.36
N ILE A 33 -13.89 -0.83 -6.29
CA ILE A 33 -12.48 -0.43 -6.33
C ILE A 33 -11.66 -1.49 -5.60
N VAL A 34 -10.80 -2.17 -6.34
CA VAL A 34 -9.85 -3.16 -5.79
C VAL A 34 -8.48 -2.50 -5.68
N VAL A 35 -7.91 -2.52 -4.48
CA VAL A 35 -6.61 -1.90 -4.20
C VAL A 35 -5.60 -2.94 -3.73
N SER A 36 -4.34 -2.73 -4.08
CA SER A 36 -3.21 -3.37 -3.41
C SER A 36 -2.72 -2.49 -2.24
N ALA A 37 -1.81 -3.03 -1.42
CA ALA A 37 -1.08 -2.20 -0.47
C ALA A 37 -0.20 -1.15 -1.18
N PRO A 38 0.16 -0.03 -0.52
CA PRO A 38 1.07 0.97 -1.07
C PRO A 38 2.33 0.36 -1.67
N GLY A 39 2.63 0.76 -2.91
CA GLY A 39 3.87 0.40 -3.58
C GLY A 39 5.04 1.24 -3.07
N LYS A 40 6.22 0.96 -3.61
CA LYS A 40 7.42 1.74 -3.35
C LYS A 40 7.25 3.19 -3.84
N ARG A 41 7.70 4.17 -3.05
CA ARG A 41 7.72 5.60 -3.42
C ARG A 41 8.90 5.94 -4.34
N THR A 42 10.02 5.25 -4.17
CA THR A 42 11.24 5.36 -4.97
C THR A 42 11.80 3.96 -5.27
N SER A 43 12.82 3.82 -6.12
CA SER A 43 13.46 2.52 -6.38
C SER A 43 13.99 1.84 -5.11
N ASP A 44 14.49 2.66 -4.19
CA ASP A 44 15.21 2.25 -2.99
C ASP A 44 14.28 2.01 -1.79
N ASP A 45 12.99 2.35 -1.94
CA ASP A 45 11.98 2.11 -0.91
C ASP A 45 11.67 0.60 -0.77
N ILE A 46 11.06 0.21 0.35
CA ILE A 46 10.70 -1.17 0.65
C ILE A 46 9.19 -1.33 0.50
N LYS A 47 8.73 -2.46 -0.08
CA LYS A 47 7.29 -2.73 -0.15
C LYS A 47 6.74 -2.97 1.25
N VAL A 48 5.66 -2.27 1.61
CA VAL A 48 5.00 -2.46 2.91
C VAL A 48 4.54 -3.90 3.14
N THR A 49 4.12 -4.61 2.08
CA THR A 49 3.76 -6.03 2.17
C THR A 49 4.94 -6.89 2.62
N ASP A 50 6.15 -6.62 2.15
CA ASP A 50 7.35 -7.38 2.54
C ASP A 50 7.69 -7.11 4.02
N LEU A 51 7.50 -5.87 4.48
CA LEU A 51 7.63 -5.52 5.91
C LEU A 51 6.59 -6.23 6.77
N LEU A 52 5.33 -6.31 6.34
CA LEU A 52 4.26 -7.02 7.05
C LEU A 52 4.51 -8.53 7.13
N ILE A 53 5.02 -9.13 6.05
CA ILE A 53 5.43 -10.54 6.04
C ILE A 53 6.58 -10.76 7.04
N THR A 54 7.59 -9.88 7.04
CA THR A 54 8.72 -9.94 7.98
C THR A 54 8.24 -9.80 9.43
N TYR A 55 7.31 -8.87 9.68
CA TYR A 55 6.68 -8.67 10.98
C TYR A 55 5.98 -9.94 11.47
N ALA A 56 5.16 -10.57 10.62
CA ALA A 56 4.46 -11.81 10.97
C ALA A 56 5.45 -12.92 11.36
N TYR A 57 6.51 -13.13 10.57
CA TYR A 57 7.52 -14.14 10.87
C TYR A 57 8.35 -13.87 12.12
N THR A 58 8.60 -12.60 12.44
CA THR A 58 9.40 -12.18 13.60
C THR A 58 8.57 -12.27 14.87
N SER A 59 7.31 -11.81 14.83
CA SER A 59 6.38 -11.89 15.96
C SER A 59 6.01 -13.32 16.34
N LEU A 60 5.74 -14.18 15.36
CA LEU A 60 5.43 -15.61 15.61
C LEU A 60 6.61 -16.40 16.20
N ARG A 61 7.84 -15.92 16.01
CA ARG A 61 9.06 -16.52 16.59
C ARG A 61 9.47 -15.91 17.92
N SER A 62 8.64 -15.02 18.50
CA SER A 62 8.94 -14.28 19.72
C SER A 62 10.26 -13.48 19.65
N ASN A 63 10.67 -13.09 18.44
CA ASN A 63 11.80 -12.19 18.23
C ASN A 63 11.36 -10.72 18.42
N ASN A 64 12.30 -9.83 18.73
CA ASN A 64 12.03 -8.39 18.75
C ASN A 64 11.66 -7.89 17.35
N TYR A 65 10.46 -7.33 17.20
CA TYR A 65 9.90 -6.86 15.94
C TYR A 65 9.68 -5.34 15.88
N GLN A 66 10.08 -4.60 16.92
CA GLN A 66 9.75 -3.17 17.07
C GLN A 66 10.31 -2.33 15.90
N ASP A 67 11.51 -2.65 15.43
CA ASP A 67 12.12 -1.95 14.28
C ASP A 67 11.33 -2.14 13.00
N ILE A 68 10.73 -3.33 12.79
CA ILE A 68 9.92 -3.61 11.61
C ILE A 68 8.62 -2.82 11.69
N VAL A 69 8.01 -2.72 12.87
CA VAL A 69 6.80 -1.91 13.10
C VAL A 69 7.08 -0.44 12.78
N ASN A 70 8.21 0.11 13.24
CA ASN A 70 8.61 1.48 12.93
C ASN A 70 8.77 1.69 11.42
N LYS A 71 9.41 0.73 10.72
CA LYS A 71 9.55 0.77 9.25
C LYS A 71 8.20 0.71 8.53
N ILE A 72 7.24 -0.07 9.02
CA ILE A 72 5.88 -0.12 8.44
C ILE A 72 5.24 1.26 8.52
N TYR A 73 5.27 1.92 9.67
CA TYR A 73 4.72 3.27 9.82
C TYR A 73 5.40 4.30 8.91
N SER A 74 6.73 4.26 8.80
CA SER A 74 7.48 5.14 7.90
C SER A 74 7.25 4.86 6.41
N ALA A 75 6.82 3.66 6.05
CA ALA A 75 6.48 3.30 4.68
C ALA A 75 5.06 3.75 4.27
N THR A 76 4.20 4.08 5.24
CA THR A 76 2.79 4.46 5.01
C THR A 76 2.47 5.92 5.27
N ASN A 77 3.35 6.65 5.97
CA ASN A 77 3.30 8.10 6.16
C ASN A 77 4.18 8.82 5.14
#